data_AF-A0A3D2S3U7-F1
#
_entry.id   AF-A0A3D2S3U7-F1
#
_cell.length_a   1.000
_cell.length_b   1.000
_cell.length_c   1.000
_cell.angle_alpha   90.00
_cell.angle_beta   90.00
_cell.angle_gamma   90.00
#
_symmetry.space_group_name_H-M   'P 1'
#
loop_
_entity.id
_entity.type
_entity.pdbx_description
1 polymer ?
#
loop_
_entity_poly.entity_id
_entity_poly.type
_entity_poly.pdbx_seq_one_letter_code
_entity_poly.pdbx_strand_id
1 'polypeptide(L)'
;MSMELIQTSDLSHTLKVPGKEEHYHSVHGALAESMHVFIGAGWEHRLQYTATPLRILEVGMGTGLNVLLTVQAATDAQTTVHYTALEPFPLPLTITEQLNYPALLSWAPAQEVFRSIHAAEAQKDIAITPNFTLHKSLTPLQDFPATSGFDLIYFDAFAPRVQPELWSEDVFKSLWHMANHQCVLVTYCSKGDVRRALLAAGWQVEKIPGPPRKREMLRATKV
;
A
#
# COMPACT_ATOMS: atom_id res chain seq x y z
N MET A 1 -23.38 10.65 5.33
CA MET A 1 -23.25 10.30 3.89
C MET A 1 -22.59 8.94 3.84
N SER A 2 -23.19 7.96 3.16
CA SER A 2 -22.69 6.58 3.07
C SER A 2 -21.58 6.46 2.03
N MET A 3 -20.60 5.58 2.27
CA MET A 3 -19.65 5.15 1.25
C MET A 3 -20.39 4.34 0.18
N GLU A 4 -20.05 4.56 -1.09
CA GLU A 4 -20.67 3.88 -2.23
C GLU A 4 -19.69 2.81 -2.77
N LEU A 5 -20.17 1.57 -2.88
CA LEU A 5 -19.42 0.44 -3.42
C LEU A 5 -19.55 0.42 -4.95
N ILE A 6 -18.42 0.39 -5.64
CA ILE A 6 -18.33 0.44 -7.10
C ILE A 6 -17.60 -0.80 -7.60
N GLN A 7 -18.16 -1.49 -8.58
CA GLN A 7 -17.44 -2.55 -9.30
C GLN A 7 -16.57 -1.92 -10.39
N THR A 8 -15.29 -2.25 -10.38
CA THR A 8 -14.30 -1.76 -11.36
C THR A 8 -14.28 -2.65 -12.62
N SER A 9 -13.47 -2.25 -13.61
CA SER A 9 -13.41 -2.95 -14.90
C SER A 9 -12.82 -4.37 -14.84
N ASP A 10 -12.07 -4.71 -13.79
CA ASP A 10 -11.52 -6.07 -13.57
C ASP A 10 -12.38 -6.89 -12.59
N LEU A 11 -13.62 -6.45 -12.34
CA LEU A 11 -14.60 -7.03 -11.41
C LEU A 11 -14.28 -6.82 -9.92
N SER A 12 -13.10 -6.30 -9.55
CA SER A 12 -12.82 -5.96 -8.15
C SER A 12 -13.63 -4.75 -7.69
N HIS A 13 -13.97 -4.71 -6.41
CA HIS A 13 -14.65 -3.56 -5.81
C HIS A 13 -13.70 -2.39 -5.55
N THR A 14 -14.24 -1.18 -5.53
CA THR A 14 -13.62 0.02 -4.96
C THR A 14 -14.69 0.81 -4.21
N LEU A 15 -14.30 1.83 -3.47
CA LEU A 15 -15.22 2.70 -2.74
C LEU A 15 -15.08 4.13 -3.26
N LYS A 16 -16.20 4.82 -3.47
CA LYS A 16 -16.21 6.27 -3.71
C LYS A 16 -16.14 7.01 -2.38
N VAL A 17 -15.23 7.99 -2.29
CA VAL A 17 -15.09 8.82 -1.11
C VAL A 17 -16.28 9.78 -1.01
N PRO A 18 -17.03 9.80 0.12
CA PRO A 18 -18.21 10.66 0.25
C PRO A 18 -17.89 12.14 -0.01
N GLY A 19 -18.67 12.77 -0.89
CA GLY A 19 -18.52 14.19 -1.22
C GLY A 19 -17.29 14.54 -2.08
N LYS A 20 -16.55 13.54 -2.60
CA LYS A 20 -15.41 13.74 -3.49
C LYS A 20 -15.58 12.92 -4.77
N GLU A 21 -15.07 13.44 -5.88
CA GLU A 21 -14.87 12.67 -7.12
C GLU A 21 -13.56 11.88 -7.05
N GLU A 22 -13.37 11.10 -5.98
CA GLU A 22 -12.19 10.27 -5.73
C GLU A 22 -12.62 8.88 -5.26
N HIS A 23 -11.84 7.86 -5.63
CA HIS A 23 -12.06 6.47 -5.24
C HIS A 23 -10.85 5.95 -4.48
N TYR A 24 -11.04 4.91 -3.67
CA TYR A 24 -9.94 4.24 -2.96
C TYR A 24 -8.95 3.55 -3.91
N HIS A 25 -9.45 3.06 -5.04
CA HIS A 25 -8.67 2.43 -6.11
C HIS A 25 -9.17 2.87 -7.48
N SER A 26 -8.35 2.68 -8.51
CA SER A 26 -8.75 2.91 -9.90
C SER A 26 -10.03 2.17 -10.29
N VAL A 27 -10.99 2.89 -10.87
CA VAL A 27 -12.21 2.29 -11.46
C VAL A 27 -11.92 1.41 -12.69
N HIS A 28 -10.70 1.49 -13.23
CA HIS A 28 -10.25 0.64 -14.33
C HIS A 28 -9.72 -0.72 -13.88
N GLY A 29 -9.71 -1.00 -12.57
CA GLY A 29 -9.33 -2.27 -11.99
C GLY A 29 -8.50 -2.07 -10.73
N ALA A 30 -9.09 -2.31 -9.55
CA ALA A 30 -8.38 -2.18 -8.28
C ALA A 30 -7.34 -3.29 -8.13
N LEU A 31 -7.76 -4.54 -8.38
CA LEU A 31 -6.89 -5.70 -8.29
C LEU A 31 -5.72 -5.62 -9.28
N ALA A 32 -5.99 -5.29 -10.54
CA ALA A 32 -4.97 -5.16 -11.58
C ALA A 32 -3.98 -4.02 -11.28
N GLU A 33 -4.46 -2.88 -10.77
CA GLU A 33 -3.59 -1.77 -10.35
C GLU A 33 -2.69 -2.18 -9.19
N SER A 34 -3.25 -2.76 -8.12
CA SER A 34 -2.47 -3.17 -6.94
C SER A 34 -1.45 -4.27 -7.27
N MET A 35 -1.83 -5.25 -8.08
CA MET A 35 -0.91 -6.29 -8.55
C MET A 35 0.24 -5.70 -9.36
N HIS A 36 -0.01 -4.73 -10.23
CA HIS A 36 1.04 -4.10 -11.05
C HIS A 36 1.97 -3.20 -10.22
N VAL A 37 1.39 -2.30 -9.43
CA VAL A 37 2.11 -1.22 -8.73
C VAL A 37 2.82 -1.76 -7.49
N PHE A 38 2.11 -2.48 -6.62
CA PHE A 38 2.62 -2.84 -5.29
C PHE A 38 3.25 -4.23 -5.29
N ILE A 39 2.64 -5.21 -5.97
CA ILE A 39 3.22 -6.55 -6.04
C ILE A 39 4.34 -6.62 -7.08
N GLY A 40 4.07 -6.38 -8.36
CA GLY A 40 5.06 -6.50 -9.43
C GLY A 40 6.21 -5.48 -9.31
N ALA A 41 5.89 -4.19 -9.27
CA ALA A 41 6.93 -3.16 -9.23
C ALA A 41 7.56 -2.97 -7.83
N GLY A 42 6.87 -3.37 -6.76
CA GLY A 42 7.31 -3.24 -5.37
C GLY A 42 7.86 -4.54 -4.79
N TRP A 43 6.97 -5.45 -4.36
CA TRP A 43 7.31 -6.72 -3.72
C TRP A 43 8.30 -7.57 -4.52
N GLU A 44 7.97 -7.91 -5.77
CA GLU A 44 8.81 -8.78 -6.61
C GLU A 44 10.18 -8.13 -6.90
N HIS A 45 10.21 -6.81 -7.08
CA HIS A 45 11.46 -6.08 -7.22
C HIS A 45 12.29 -6.12 -5.94
N ARG A 46 11.66 -5.95 -4.76
CA ARG A 46 12.35 -5.94 -3.47
C ARG A 46 12.81 -7.34 -3.03
N LEU A 47 12.14 -8.41 -3.46
CA LEU A 47 12.58 -9.79 -3.17
C LEU A 47 13.90 -10.17 -3.86
N GLN A 48 14.39 -9.37 -4.82
CA GLN A 48 15.71 -9.58 -5.44
C GLN A 48 16.88 -9.31 -4.47
N TYR A 49 16.60 -8.74 -3.29
CA TYR A 49 17.59 -8.42 -2.25
C TYR A 49 17.42 -9.33 -1.02
N THR A 50 18.53 -9.66 -0.34
CA THR A 50 18.65 -10.79 0.60
C THR A 50 18.15 -10.57 2.04
N ALA A 51 17.41 -9.50 2.35
CA ALA A 51 17.05 -9.21 3.75
C ALA A 51 15.73 -9.90 4.19
N THR A 52 15.80 -10.67 5.27
CA THR A 52 14.66 -11.18 6.03
C THR A 52 14.85 -10.94 7.54
N PRO A 53 13.79 -10.64 8.32
CA PRO A 53 12.41 -10.47 7.86
C PRO A 53 12.25 -9.17 7.07
N LEU A 54 11.38 -9.19 6.06
CA LEU A 54 11.10 -8.01 5.24
C LEU A 54 10.16 -7.07 5.99
N ARG A 55 10.55 -5.81 6.13
CA ARG A 55 9.77 -4.80 6.85
C ARG A 55 9.10 -3.86 5.86
N ILE A 56 7.77 -3.88 5.81
CA ILE A 56 6.99 -3.11 4.84
C ILE A 56 6.25 -1.99 5.56
N LEU A 57 6.25 -0.80 4.98
CA LEU A 57 5.38 0.30 5.36
C LEU A 57 4.35 0.53 4.25
N GLU A 58 3.08 0.58 4.60
CA GLU A 58 2.01 1.06 3.72
C GLU A 58 1.45 2.37 4.27
N VAL A 59 1.43 3.39 3.41
CA VAL A 59 0.80 4.67 3.68
C VAL A 59 -0.58 4.66 3.02
N GLY A 60 -1.63 4.48 3.81
CA GLY A 60 -3.01 4.39 3.34
C GLY A 60 -3.45 2.95 3.12
N MET A 61 -3.72 2.22 4.21
CA MET A 61 -4.23 0.83 4.12
C MET A 61 -5.55 0.74 3.33
N GLY A 62 -6.42 1.74 3.52
CA GLY A 62 -7.70 1.87 2.86
C GLY A 62 -8.55 0.61 2.95
N THR A 63 -8.76 -0.03 1.80
CA THR A 63 -9.60 -1.23 1.69
C THR A 63 -8.88 -2.53 2.09
N GLY A 64 -7.61 -2.47 2.50
CA GLY A 64 -6.81 -3.64 2.88
C GLY A 64 -6.36 -4.52 1.71
N LEU A 65 -6.51 -4.05 0.46
CA LEU A 65 -6.21 -4.85 -0.74
C LEU A 65 -4.71 -5.17 -0.82
N ASN A 66 -3.84 -4.16 -0.69
CA ASN A 66 -2.39 -4.41 -0.82
C ASN A 66 -1.88 -5.28 0.34
N VAL A 67 -2.41 -5.13 1.55
CA VAL A 67 -2.12 -6.03 2.68
C VAL A 67 -2.46 -7.47 2.30
N LEU A 68 -3.70 -7.74 1.87
CA LEU A 68 -4.17 -9.07 1.49
C LEU A 68 -3.28 -9.72 0.41
N LEU A 69 -2.98 -8.97 -0.66
CA LEU A 69 -2.12 -9.43 -1.74
C LEU A 69 -0.70 -9.71 -1.26
N THR A 70 -0.18 -8.90 -0.34
CA THR A 70 1.16 -9.12 0.24
C THR A 70 1.16 -10.33 1.17
N VAL A 71 0.10 -10.61 1.94
CA VAL A 71 0.02 -11.84 2.74
C VAL A 71 0.09 -13.07 1.85
N GLN A 72 -0.65 -13.07 0.74
CA GLN A 72 -0.60 -14.15 -0.25
C GLN A 72 0.82 -14.29 -0.83
N ALA A 73 1.40 -13.19 -1.33
CA ALA A 73 2.73 -13.20 -1.94
C ALA A 73 3.82 -13.65 -0.95
N ALA A 74 3.75 -13.24 0.31
CA ALA A 74 4.65 -13.67 1.37
C ALA A 74 4.49 -15.16 1.69
N THR A 75 3.26 -15.68 1.69
CA THR A 75 2.97 -17.11 1.87
C THR A 75 3.58 -17.94 0.74
N ASP A 76 3.37 -17.54 -0.51
CA ASP A 76 3.89 -18.23 -1.69
C ASP A 76 5.42 -18.21 -1.74
N ALA A 77 6.04 -17.09 -1.36
CA ALA A 77 7.49 -16.94 -1.30
C ALA A 77 8.13 -17.42 0.01
N GLN A 78 7.34 -17.96 0.96
CA GLN A 78 7.77 -18.37 2.30
C GLN A 78 8.63 -17.32 3.03
N THR A 79 8.32 -16.04 2.81
CA THR A 79 9.09 -14.92 3.35
C THR A 79 8.45 -14.41 4.64
N THR A 80 9.25 -14.17 5.68
CA THR A 80 8.78 -13.55 6.92
C THR A 80 8.63 -12.04 6.72
N VAL A 81 7.44 -11.51 7.00
CA VAL A 81 7.09 -10.10 6.81
C VAL A 81 6.60 -9.47 8.11
N HIS A 82 7.13 -8.30 8.44
CA HIS A 82 6.51 -7.36 9.37
C HIS A 82 5.92 -6.20 8.58
N TYR A 83 4.60 -6.14 8.51
CA TYR A 83 3.86 -5.16 7.72
C TYR A 83 3.28 -4.09 8.64
N THR A 84 3.66 -2.84 8.44
CA THR A 84 3.09 -1.69 9.14
C THR A 84 2.16 -0.95 8.19
N ALA A 85 0.87 -0.88 8.51
CA ALA A 85 -0.12 -0.18 7.70
C ALA A 85 -0.62 1.06 8.44
N LEU A 86 -0.44 2.24 7.86
CA LEU A 86 -0.95 3.49 8.40
C LEU A 86 -2.35 3.75 7.85
N GLU A 87 -3.32 3.83 8.74
CA GLU A 87 -4.72 4.09 8.41
C GLU A 87 -5.42 4.84 9.54
N PRO A 88 -5.40 6.18 9.51
CA PRO A 88 -6.03 7.00 10.54
C PRO A 88 -7.56 6.86 10.61
N PHE A 89 -8.20 6.43 9.52
CA PHE A 89 -9.66 6.36 9.40
C PHE A 89 -10.09 4.99 8.83
N PRO A 90 -9.88 3.90 9.58
CA PRO A 90 -10.16 2.56 9.08
C PRO A 90 -11.65 2.39 8.74
N LEU A 91 -11.89 1.67 7.65
CA LEU A 91 -13.25 1.38 7.19
C LEU A 91 -13.99 0.50 8.23
N PRO A 92 -15.29 0.74 8.45
CA PRO A 92 -16.12 -0.15 9.28
C PRO A 92 -16.14 -1.58 8.72
N LEU A 93 -16.18 -2.58 9.61
CA LEU A 93 -16.26 -3.99 9.21
C LEU A 93 -17.45 -4.27 8.29
N THR A 94 -18.58 -3.61 8.52
CA THR A 94 -19.78 -3.73 7.68
C THR A 94 -19.56 -3.31 6.23
N ILE A 95 -18.58 -2.44 5.96
CA ILE A 95 -18.19 -2.05 4.59
C ILE A 95 -17.15 -3.03 4.05
N THR A 96 -16.14 -3.40 4.85
CA THR A 96 -15.06 -4.25 4.36
C THR A 96 -15.53 -5.67 4.05
N GLU A 97 -16.52 -6.19 4.77
CA GLU A 97 -17.18 -7.47 4.48
C GLU A 97 -17.90 -7.52 3.12
N GLN A 98 -18.22 -6.36 2.52
CA GLN A 98 -18.83 -6.28 1.20
C GLN A 98 -17.80 -6.26 0.06
N LEU A 99 -16.50 -6.11 0.37
CA LEU A 99 -15.45 -6.09 -0.64
C LEU A 99 -15.19 -7.51 -1.14
N ASN A 100 -15.16 -7.67 -2.47
CA ASN A 100 -15.10 -8.98 -3.10
C ASN A 100 -13.67 -9.49 -3.36
N TYR A 101 -12.63 -8.80 -2.87
CA TYR A 101 -11.24 -9.16 -3.16
C TYR A 101 -10.92 -10.63 -2.87
N PRO A 102 -11.31 -11.20 -1.71
CA PRO A 102 -10.99 -12.59 -1.43
C PRO A 102 -11.57 -13.58 -2.43
N ALA A 103 -12.76 -13.30 -2.98
CA ALA A 103 -13.42 -14.17 -3.95
C ALA A 103 -12.76 -14.11 -5.34
N LEU A 104 -11.98 -13.06 -5.63
CA LEU A 104 -11.23 -12.90 -6.87
C LEU A 104 -9.83 -13.53 -6.80
N LEU A 105 -9.37 -13.88 -5.59
CA LEU A 105 -8.09 -14.56 -5.40
C LEU A 105 -8.29 -16.08 -5.49
N SER A 106 -7.46 -16.74 -6.30
CA SER A 106 -7.36 -18.20 -6.31
C SER A 106 -6.56 -18.72 -5.11
N TRP A 107 -6.91 -18.27 -3.90
CA TRP A 107 -6.19 -18.55 -2.66
C TRP A 107 -7.17 -18.93 -1.54
N ALA A 108 -7.18 -20.21 -1.17
CA ALA A 108 -8.19 -20.77 -0.26
C ALA A 108 -8.40 -20.00 1.08
N PRO A 109 -7.35 -19.53 1.78
CA PRO A 109 -7.54 -18.81 3.05
C PRO A 109 -7.88 -17.32 2.89
N ALA A 110 -8.01 -16.79 1.66
CA ALA A 110 -8.17 -15.36 1.40
C ALA A 110 -9.29 -14.71 2.22
N GLN A 111 -10.44 -15.37 2.32
CA GLN A 111 -11.60 -14.82 3.04
C GLN A 111 -11.33 -14.65 4.54
N GLU A 112 -10.66 -15.63 5.15
CA GLU A 112 -10.36 -15.62 6.58
C GLU A 112 -9.22 -14.66 6.90
N VAL A 113 -8.20 -14.64 6.05
CA VAL A 113 -7.09 -13.68 6.14
C VAL A 113 -7.61 -12.25 6.02
N PHE A 114 -8.50 -11.97 5.08
CA PHE A 114 -9.05 -10.64 4.90
C PHE A 114 -9.88 -10.17 6.10
N ARG A 115 -10.68 -11.06 6.69
CA ARG A 115 -11.38 -10.79 7.96
C ARG A 115 -10.39 -10.48 9.09
N SER A 116 -9.32 -11.28 9.20
CA SER A 116 -8.29 -11.14 10.22
C SER A 116 -7.53 -9.80 10.09
N ILE A 117 -7.21 -9.37 8.87
CA ILE A 117 -6.59 -8.05 8.60
C ILE A 117 -7.46 -6.91 9.14
N HIS A 118 -8.77 -6.95 8.88
CA HIS A 118 -9.66 -5.89 9.34
C HIS A 118 -10.00 -5.98 10.84
N ALA A 119 -10.08 -7.19 11.40
CA ALA A 119 -10.32 -7.43 12.82
C ALA A 119 -9.07 -7.20 13.70
N ALA A 120 -7.87 -7.17 13.13
CA ALA A 120 -6.62 -6.94 13.85
C ALA A 120 -6.70 -5.68 14.73
N GLU A 121 -6.33 -5.81 16.00
CA GLU A 121 -6.35 -4.70 16.94
C GLU A 121 -5.32 -3.64 16.53
N ALA A 122 -5.72 -2.37 16.51
CA ALA A 122 -4.82 -1.31 16.14
C ALA A 122 -3.73 -1.09 17.22
N GLN A 123 -2.58 -0.58 16.78
CA GLN A 123 -1.40 -0.31 17.60
C GLN A 123 -0.80 -1.56 18.28
N LYS A 124 -1.12 -2.75 17.77
CA LYS A 124 -0.55 -4.03 18.21
C LYS A 124 -0.04 -4.82 17.02
N ASP A 125 0.99 -5.61 17.28
CA ASP A 125 1.50 -6.60 16.34
C ASP A 125 0.60 -7.84 16.40
N ILE A 126 -0.10 -8.11 15.30
CA ILE A 126 -1.02 -9.24 15.18
C ILE A 126 -0.48 -10.20 14.10
N ALA A 127 -0.26 -11.46 14.47
CA ALA A 127 0.09 -12.50 13.50
C ALA A 127 -1.15 -12.83 12.64
N ILE A 128 -1.08 -12.57 11.34
CA ILE A 128 -2.13 -12.89 10.36
C ILE A 128 -1.91 -14.29 9.80
N THR A 129 -0.65 -14.65 9.55
CA THR A 129 -0.19 -16.00 9.21
C THR A 129 1.11 -16.29 9.99
N PRO A 130 1.63 -17.52 10.02
CA PRO A 130 2.87 -17.83 10.73
C PRO A 130 4.09 -17.00 10.30
N ASN A 131 4.10 -16.50 9.06
CA ASN A 131 5.18 -15.70 8.48
C ASN A 131 4.77 -14.23 8.23
N PHE A 132 3.60 -13.78 8.68
CA PHE A 132 3.13 -12.41 8.43
C PHE A 132 2.54 -11.78 9.68
N THR A 133 3.21 -10.74 10.17
CA THR A 133 2.73 -9.90 11.27
C THR A 133 2.25 -8.57 10.73
N LEU A 134 1.02 -8.19 11.06
CA LEU A 134 0.44 -6.88 10.75
C LEU A 134 0.48 -5.98 12.00
N HIS A 135 1.06 -4.80 11.85
CA HIS A 135 0.91 -3.67 12.75
C HIS A 135 0.02 -2.62 12.07
N LYS A 136 -1.26 -2.55 12.46
CA LYS A 136 -2.19 -1.53 11.96
C LYS A 136 -2.12 -0.31 12.85
N SER A 137 -1.62 0.81 12.35
CA SER A 137 -1.53 2.06 13.10
C SER A 137 -2.59 3.06 12.67
N LEU A 138 -3.29 3.65 13.63
CA LEU A 138 -4.22 4.77 13.40
C LEU A 138 -3.49 6.13 13.39
N THR A 139 -2.16 6.11 13.48
CA THR A 139 -1.35 7.31 13.50
C THR A 139 -1.15 7.79 12.05
N PRO A 140 -1.46 9.05 11.73
CA PRO A 140 -1.19 9.61 10.41
C PRO A 140 0.32 9.67 10.16
N LEU A 141 0.74 9.60 8.89
CA LEU A 141 2.16 9.56 8.52
C LEU A 141 2.97 10.73 9.10
N GLN A 142 2.36 11.92 9.19
CA GLN A 142 2.99 13.13 9.72
C GLN A 142 3.39 13.00 11.19
N ASP A 143 2.64 12.21 11.96
CA ASP A 143 2.87 11.97 13.39
C ASP A 143 3.50 10.59 13.64
N PHE A 144 3.69 9.79 12.59
CA PHE A 144 4.29 8.47 12.71
C PHE A 144 5.78 8.64 13.07
N PRO A 145 6.27 7.99 14.13
CA PRO A 145 7.64 8.19 14.57
C PRO A 145 8.61 7.77 13.46
N ALA A 146 9.59 8.63 13.17
CA ALA A 146 10.62 8.39 12.18
C ALA A 146 11.63 7.33 12.65
N THR A 147 11.15 6.13 12.98
CA THR A 147 11.99 4.98 13.27
C THR A 147 12.50 4.39 11.95
N SER A 148 13.79 4.10 11.89
CA SER A 148 14.36 3.42 10.74
C SER A 148 14.00 1.93 10.75
N GLY A 149 13.98 1.33 9.56
CA GLY A 149 13.89 -0.11 9.41
C GLY A 149 12.90 -0.59 8.36
N PHE A 150 12.50 0.21 7.37
CA PHE A 150 11.65 -0.30 6.28
C PHE A 150 12.47 -0.64 5.04
N ASP A 151 12.10 -1.74 4.41
CA ASP A 151 12.71 -2.32 3.23
C ASP A 151 11.89 -2.08 1.96
N LEU A 152 10.59 -1.90 2.13
CA LEU A 152 9.63 -1.62 1.07
C LEU A 152 8.57 -0.66 1.60
N ILE A 153 8.24 0.35 0.79
CA ILE A 153 7.23 1.36 1.10
C ILE A 153 6.21 1.36 -0.03
N TYR A 154 4.96 1.02 0.32
CA TYR A 154 3.81 1.25 -0.53
C TYR A 154 3.23 2.61 -0.21
N PHE A 155 3.44 3.56 -1.11
CA PHE A 155 2.91 4.90 -0.95
C PHE A 155 1.58 5.03 -1.72
N ASP A 156 0.49 4.66 -1.04
CA ASP A 156 -0.87 4.55 -1.57
C ASP A 156 -1.84 5.57 -0.96
N ALA A 157 -1.36 6.81 -0.82
CA ALA A 157 -2.19 7.92 -0.41
C ALA A 157 -3.19 8.34 -1.51
N PHE A 158 -4.25 9.05 -1.14
CA PHE A 158 -5.09 9.70 -2.15
C PHE A 158 -4.27 10.70 -2.98
N ALA A 159 -4.69 10.89 -4.23
CA ALA A 159 -3.94 11.64 -5.21
C ALA A 159 -3.56 13.06 -4.71
N PRO A 160 -2.49 13.68 -5.22
CA PRO A 160 -2.01 14.98 -4.75
C PRO A 160 -3.04 16.13 -4.76
N ARG A 161 -4.11 16.02 -5.55
CA ARG A 161 -5.20 17.01 -5.54
C ARG A 161 -6.09 16.91 -4.28
N VAL A 162 -6.13 15.75 -3.64
CA VAL A 162 -7.00 15.40 -2.52
C VAL A 162 -6.27 15.51 -1.20
N GLN A 163 -5.01 15.07 -1.14
CA GLN A 163 -4.15 15.12 0.04
C GLN A 163 -2.77 15.70 -0.29
N PRO A 164 -2.66 16.93 -0.81
CA PRO A 164 -1.38 17.52 -1.23
C PRO A 164 -0.29 17.49 -0.16
N GLU A 165 -0.68 17.58 1.11
CA GLU A 165 0.21 17.56 2.28
C GLU A 165 1.04 16.28 2.40
N LEU A 166 0.55 15.15 1.88
CA LEU A 166 1.29 13.88 1.90
C LEU A 166 2.35 13.78 0.80
N TRP A 167 2.30 14.63 -0.23
CA TRP A 167 3.17 14.53 -1.41
C TRP A 167 4.30 15.56 -1.40
N SER A 168 4.65 16.08 -0.22
CA SER A 168 5.69 17.09 -0.04
C SER A 168 7.09 16.48 0.05
N GLU A 169 8.11 17.31 -0.18
CA GLU A 169 9.51 16.92 0.04
C GLU A 169 9.74 16.46 1.48
N ASP A 170 9.20 17.18 2.47
CA ASP A 170 9.36 16.85 3.88
C ASP A 170 8.82 15.45 4.22
N VAL A 171 7.67 15.07 3.65
CA VAL A 171 7.12 13.73 3.82
C VAL A 171 8.03 12.68 3.18
N PHE A 172 8.46 12.88 1.94
CA PHE A 172 9.37 11.93 1.29
C PHE A 172 10.74 11.85 1.96
N LYS A 173 11.20 12.93 2.59
CA LYS A 173 12.43 12.97 3.39
C LYS A 173 12.27 12.21 4.69
N SER A 174 11.13 12.34 5.36
CA SER A 174 10.78 11.51 6.52
C SER A 174 10.78 10.02 6.16
N LEU A 175 10.15 9.63 5.04
CA LEU A 175 10.19 8.26 4.53
C LEU A 175 11.62 7.81 4.19
N TRP A 176 12.44 8.69 3.62
CA TRP A 176 13.85 8.40 3.34
C TRP A 176 14.63 8.11 4.63
N HIS A 177 14.35 8.81 5.73
CA HIS A 177 14.96 8.55 7.04
C HIS A 177 14.51 7.23 7.65
N MET A 178 13.25 6.84 7.46
CA MET A 178 12.70 5.56 7.92
C MET A 178 13.19 4.35 7.09
N ALA A 179 13.60 4.60 5.85
CA ALA A 179 14.06 3.58 4.91
C ALA A 179 15.46 3.02 5.22
N ASN A 180 15.64 1.71 5.09
CA ASN A 180 16.94 1.06 5.04
C ASN A 180 17.68 1.37 3.73
N HIS A 181 18.99 1.11 3.67
CA HIS A 181 19.70 1.04 2.40
C HIS A 181 19.04 -0.01 1.48
N GLN A 182 18.94 0.27 0.18
CA GLN A 182 18.19 -0.51 -0.81
C GLN A 182 16.68 -0.61 -0.56
N CYS A 183 16.12 0.21 0.33
CA CYS A 183 14.67 0.31 0.47
C CYS A 183 14.06 0.79 -0.84
N VAL A 184 12.95 0.17 -1.23
CA VAL A 184 12.18 0.50 -2.43
C VAL A 184 10.90 1.21 -2.01
N LEU A 185 10.57 2.33 -2.64
CA LEU A 185 9.27 2.99 -2.55
C LEU A 185 8.57 2.90 -3.90
N VAL A 186 7.30 2.50 -3.91
CA VAL A 186 6.46 2.49 -5.11
C VAL A 186 5.17 3.27 -4.90
N THR A 187 4.71 3.93 -5.97
CA THR A 187 3.43 4.64 -5.99
C THR A 187 2.84 4.66 -7.40
N TYR A 188 1.51 4.62 -7.51
CA TYR A 188 0.81 4.75 -8.78
C TYR A 188 0.99 6.16 -9.41
N CYS A 189 1.35 7.17 -8.61
CA CYS A 189 1.39 8.56 -9.03
C CYS A 189 2.68 8.92 -9.78
N SER A 190 2.56 9.47 -10.99
CA SER A 190 3.69 9.89 -11.83
C SER A 190 3.76 11.40 -12.12
N LYS A 191 3.11 12.22 -11.29
CA LYS A 191 3.13 13.69 -11.45
C LYS A 191 4.54 14.25 -11.31
N GLY A 192 4.83 15.30 -12.09
CA GLY A 192 6.15 15.95 -12.11
C GLY A 192 6.59 16.50 -10.75
N ASP A 193 5.65 17.12 -9.99
CA ASP A 193 5.93 17.62 -8.64
C ASP A 193 6.30 16.52 -7.66
N VAL A 194 5.60 15.38 -7.71
CA VAL A 194 5.89 14.21 -6.85
C VAL A 194 7.28 13.66 -7.15
N ARG A 195 7.64 13.54 -8.43
CA ARG A 195 9.00 13.13 -8.82
C ARG A 195 10.06 14.11 -8.30
N ARG A 196 9.82 15.43 -8.41
CA ARG A 196 10.75 16.45 -7.89
C ARG A 196 10.92 16.34 -6.38
N ALA A 197 9.83 16.16 -5.65
CA ALA A 197 9.84 16.03 -4.20
C ALA A 197 10.61 14.78 -3.75
N LEU A 198 10.43 13.63 -4.40
CA LEU A 198 11.21 12.41 -4.14
C LEU A 198 12.71 12.63 -4.39
N LEU A 199 13.08 13.26 -5.51
CA LEU A 199 14.48 13.56 -5.83
C LEU A 199 15.10 14.52 -4.80
N ALA A 200 14.37 15.57 -4.42
CA ALA A 200 14.84 16.55 -3.43
C ALA A 200 15.01 15.92 -2.03
N ALA A 201 14.15 14.95 -1.69
CA ALA A 201 14.27 14.15 -0.48
C ALA A 201 15.46 13.16 -0.48
N GLY A 202 16.17 13.00 -1.60
CA GLY A 202 17.37 12.16 -1.70
C GLY A 202 17.12 10.75 -2.23
N TRP A 203 15.92 10.46 -2.75
CA TRP A 203 15.65 9.18 -3.41
C TRP A 203 16.23 9.14 -4.82
N GLN A 204 16.74 7.98 -5.23
CA GLN A 204 16.96 7.70 -6.66
C GLN A 204 15.63 7.32 -7.30
N VAL A 205 15.16 8.07 -8.30
CA VAL A 205 13.81 7.90 -8.87
C VAL A 205 13.85 7.46 -10.33
N GLU A 206 13.07 6.42 -10.65
CA GLU A 206 12.83 5.93 -12.00
C GLU A 206 11.35 6.05 -12.38
N LYS A 207 11.11 6.28 -13.68
CA LYS A 207 9.78 6.19 -14.28
C LYS A 207 9.68 4.82 -14.95
N ILE A 208 8.68 4.05 -14.56
CA ILE A 208 8.43 2.71 -15.09
C ILE A 208 7.02 2.64 -15.69
N PRO A 209 6.72 1.63 -16.53
CA PRO A 209 5.38 1.46 -17.09
C PRO A 209 4.30 1.45 -16.01
N GLY A 210 3.24 2.24 -16.19
CA GLY A 210 2.12 2.31 -15.25
C GLY A 210 1.14 1.14 -15.39
N PRO A 211 0.20 1.02 -14.43
CA PRO A 211 -0.90 0.06 -14.50
C PRO A 211 -1.86 0.38 -15.67
N PRO A 212 -2.84 -0.49 -15.99
CA PRO A 212 -3.78 -0.25 -17.08
C PRO A 212 -4.33 1.18 -17.12
N ARG A 213 -4.31 1.80 -18.30
CA ARG A 213 -4.70 3.22 -18.57
C ARG A 213 -3.76 4.29 -18.02
N LYS A 214 -2.72 3.97 -17.24
CA LYS A 214 -1.68 4.92 -16.81
C LYS A 214 -0.37 4.63 -17.56
N ARG A 215 0.20 5.66 -18.20
CA ARG A 215 1.43 5.51 -19.00
C ARG A 215 2.65 5.19 -18.13
N GLU A 216 2.77 5.89 -17.02
CA GLU A 216 3.94 5.83 -16.14
C GLU A 216 3.50 5.78 -14.68
N MET A 217 4.31 5.15 -13.85
CA MET A 217 4.31 5.23 -12.40
C MET A 217 5.73 5.51 -11.89
N LEU A 218 5.90 5.72 -10.59
CA LEU A 218 7.21 5.97 -9.99
C LEU A 218 7.62 4.81 -9.10
N ARG A 219 8.90 4.45 -9.21
CA ARG A 219 9.63 3.67 -8.23
C ARG A 219 10.84 4.49 -7.79
N ALA A 220 11.16 4.39 -6.51
CA ALA A 220 12.27 5.12 -5.92
C ALA A 220 13.07 4.18 -5.02
N THR A 221 14.39 4.35 -4.97
CA THR A 221 15.28 3.50 -4.18
C THR A 221 16.20 4.37 -3.32
N LYS A 222 16.43 3.94 -2.08
CA LYS A 222 17.46 4.53 -1.22
C LYS A 222 18.78 3.84 -1.49
N VAL A 223 19.72 4.59 -2.08
CA VAL A 223 21.11 4.16 -2.31
C VAL A 223 22.06 4.70 -1.26
#